data_AF-A0A093YYF0-F1
#
_entry.id   AF-A0A093YYF0-F1
#
_cell.length_a   1.000
_cell.length_b   1.000
_cell.length_c   1.000
_cell.angle_alpha   90.00
_cell.angle_beta   90.00
_cell.angle_gamma   90.00
#
_symmetry.space_group_name_H-M   'P 1'
#
loop_
_entity.id
_entity.type
_entity.pdbx_description
1 polymer ?
#
loop_
_entity_poly.entity_id
_entity_poly.type
_entity_poly.pdbx_seq_one_letter_code
_entity_poly.pdbx_strand_id
1 'polypeptide(L)'
;MPIYLVSVNKTPQRAALLVGQLLESLDNNHGVVHIANASTLQDFEVVLDALVYPPGILICSSQWTSEEQDQAVSVAKTSVPSIGVITIPPGLDAREGSEGILRFLKGEIKKLLADSNK
;
A
#
# COMPACT_ATOMS: atom_id res chain seq x y z
N MET A 1 6.28 -17.34 -3.73
CA MET A 1 5.82 -17.00 -2.37
C MET A 1 4.87 -15.82 -2.48
N PRO A 2 3.88 -15.67 -1.58
CA PRO A 2 3.00 -14.51 -1.63
C PRO A 2 3.80 -13.22 -1.41
N ILE A 3 3.37 -12.14 -2.05
CA ILE A 3 3.87 -10.79 -1.82
C ILE A 3 2.95 -10.17 -0.76
N TYR A 4 3.51 -9.91 0.40
CA TYR A 4 2.76 -9.31 1.49
C TYR A 4 2.57 -7.80 1.27
N LEU A 5 1.34 -7.35 1.40
CA LEU A 5 0.94 -5.96 1.24
C LEU A 5 0.47 -5.41 2.59
N VAL A 6 0.99 -4.23 2.94
CA VAL A 6 0.53 -3.43 4.07
C VAL A 6 0.03 -2.08 3.59
N SER A 7 -0.90 -1.49 4.34
CA SER A 7 -1.45 -0.18 4.02
C SER A 7 -1.34 0.78 5.21
N VAL A 8 -1.10 2.06 4.94
CA VAL A 8 -1.27 3.13 5.93
C VAL A 8 -2.47 3.99 5.55
N ASN A 9 -3.52 3.92 6.38
CA ASN A 9 -4.80 4.57 6.15
C ASN A 9 -5.51 4.88 7.47
N LYS A 10 -5.92 6.14 7.65
CA LYS A 10 -6.62 6.61 8.86
C LYS A 10 -8.02 6.00 8.98
N THR A 11 -8.57 5.47 7.88
CA THR A 11 -9.86 4.75 7.83
C THR A 11 -9.65 3.28 7.40
N PRO A 12 -9.47 2.33 8.33
CA PRO A 12 -9.18 0.93 8.03
C PRO A 12 -10.20 0.26 7.09
N GLN A 13 -11.48 0.55 7.27
CA GLN A 13 -12.55 -0.02 6.44
C GLN A 13 -12.42 0.41 4.98
N ARG A 14 -11.97 1.65 4.75
CA ARG A 14 -11.73 2.18 3.40
C ARG A 14 -10.49 1.55 2.77
N ALA A 15 -9.45 1.29 3.56
CA ALA A 15 -8.29 0.54 3.08
C ALA A 15 -8.66 -0.88 2.65
N ALA A 16 -9.36 -1.63 3.52
CA ALA A 16 -9.78 -2.99 3.22
C ALA A 16 -10.63 -3.06 1.95
N LEU A 17 -11.57 -2.12 1.77
CA LEU A 17 -12.40 -2.05 0.57
C LEU A 17 -11.57 -1.78 -0.69
N LEU A 18 -10.77 -0.70 -0.69
CA LEU A 18 -9.97 -0.31 -1.86
C LEU A 18 -8.93 -1.37 -2.24
N VAL A 19 -8.25 -1.94 -1.24
CA VAL A 19 -7.27 -3.00 -1.44
C VAL A 19 -7.95 -4.28 -1.91
N GLY A 20 -9.11 -4.64 -1.34
CA GLY A 20 -9.90 -5.78 -1.80
C GLY A 20 -10.27 -5.66 -3.27
N GLN A 21 -10.84 -4.51 -3.67
CA GLN A 21 -11.16 -4.22 -5.07
C GLN A 21 -9.92 -4.24 -5.97
N LEU A 22 -8.79 -3.71 -5.49
CA LEU A 22 -7.52 -3.76 -6.22
C LEU A 22 -7.09 -5.20 -6.48
N LEU A 23 -7.08 -6.04 -5.45
CA LEU A 23 -6.65 -7.44 -5.54
C LEU A 23 -7.58 -8.25 -6.44
N GLU A 24 -8.90 -8.05 -6.35
CA GLU A 24 -9.88 -8.67 -7.25
C GLU A 24 -9.67 -8.25 -8.71
N SER A 25 -9.29 -7.01 -8.95
CA SER A 25 -9.05 -6.47 -10.29
C SER A 25 -7.73 -6.92 -10.94
N LEU A 26 -6.84 -7.55 -10.18
CA LEU A 26 -5.58 -8.09 -10.69
C LEU A 26 -5.83 -9.49 -11.26
N ASP A 27 -6.09 -9.53 -12.56
CA ASP A 27 -6.26 -10.77 -13.34
C ASP A 27 -5.12 -11.74 -13.03
N ASN A 28 -5.47 -12.90 -12.46
CA ASN A 28 -4.58 -13.89 -11.85
C ASN A 28 -3.81 -13.35 -10.63
N ASN A 29 -4.43 -13.51 -9.46
CA ASN A 29 -3.87 -13.43 -8.12
C ASN A 29 -2.32 -13.53 -8.12
N HIS A 30 -1.62 -12.40 -8.18
CA HIS A 30 -0.15 -12.31 -8.26
C HIS A 30 0.54 -12.79 -6.96
N GLY A 31 -0.19 -13.55 -6.13
CA GLY A 31 0.18 -13.91 -4.78
C GLY A 31 0.16 -12.72 -3.82
N VAL A 32 -0.47 -11.60 -4.16
CA VAL A 32 -0.47 -10.42 -3.29
C VAL A 32 -1.53 -10.60 -2.20
N VAL A 33 -1.11 -10.52 -0.93
CA VAL A 33 -1.98 -10.71 0.22
C VAL A 33 -1.90 -9.48 1.11
N HIS A 34 -3.05 -8.83 1.34
CA HIS A 34 -3.15 -7.74 2.32
C HIS A 34 -3.16 -8.33 3.73
N ILE A 35 -2.18 -7.96 4.55
CA ILE A 35 -1.98 -8.57 5.88
C ILE A 35 -2.17 -7.60 7.04
N ALA A 36 -2.02 -6.29 6.81
CA ALA A 36 -2.19 -5.31 7.87
C ALA A 36 -2.52 -3.90 7.33
N ASN A 37 -3.23 -3.13 8.15
CA ASN A 37 -3.39 -1.70 7.99
C ASN A 37 -2.95 -0.99 9.27
N ALA A 38 -2.19 0.09 9.14
CA ALA A 38 -1.90 1.01 10.24
C ALA A 38 -2.62 2.35 10.03
N SER A 39 -3.17 2.92 11.10
CA SER A 39 -3.89 4.20 11.05
C SER A 39 -3.06 5.38 11.55
N THR A 40 -1.95 5.11 12.21
CA THR A 40 -0.95 6.08 12.66
C THR A 40 0.46 5.62 12.28
N LEU A 41 1.45 6.53 12.34
CA LEU A 41 2.84 6.18 12.08
C LEU A 41 3.38 5.21 13.14
N GLN A 42 2.99 5.41 14.40
CA GLN A 42 3.36 4.52 15.49
C GLN A 42 2.80 3.11 15.31
N ASP A 43 1.53 2.98 14.92
CA ASP A 43 0.95 1.66 14.59
C ASP A 43 1.69 1.01 13.43
N PHE A 44 2.17 1.80 12.47
CA PHE A 44 2.89 1.29 11.32
C PHE A 44 4.24 0.69 11.70
N GLU A 45 4.99 1.36 12.57
CA GLU A 45 6.23 0.80 13.15
C GLU A 45 5.96 -0.53 13.86
N VAL A 46 4.93 -0.57 14.71
CA VAL A 46 4.53 -1.81 15.41
C VAL A 46 4.13 -2.92 14.43
N VAL A 47 3.41 -2.58 13.36
CA VAL A 47 3.06 -3.55 12.31
C VAL A 47 4.32 -4.11 11.66
N LEU A 48 5.26 -3.27 11.25
CA LEU A 48 6.50 -3.75 10.62
C LEU A 48 7.31 -4.68 11.54
N ASP A 49 7.39 -4.35 12.83
CA ASP A 49 8.13 -5.15 13.82
C ASP A 49 7.42 -6.47 14.15
N ALA A 50 6.09 -6.50 14.14
CA ALA A 50 5.30 -7.68 14.47
C ALA A 50 5.21 -8.70 13.32
N LEU A 51 5.50 -8.28 12.09
CA LEU A 51 5.38 -9.14 10.92
C LEU A 51 6.55 -10.14 10.83
N VAL A 52 6.20 -11.43 10.90
CA VAL A 52 7.17 -12.53 10.74
C VAL A 52 7.81 -12.54 9.36
N TYR A 53 7.05 -12.11 8.34
CA TYR A 53 7.52 -12.00 6.96
C TYR A 53 7.52 -10.54 6.52
N PRO A 54 8.61 -10.03 5.92
CA PRO A 54 8.69 -8.63 5.52
C PRO A 54 7.66 -8.32 4.43
N PRO A 55 6.95 -7.19 4.53
CA PRO A 55 6.06 -6.74 3.46
C PRO A 55 6.85 -6.42 2.19
N GLY A 56 6.33 -6.86 1.05
CA GLY A 56 6.86 -6.51 -0.26
C GLY A 56 6.27 -5.21 -0.81
N ILE A 57 5.07 -4.82 -0.37
CA ILE A 57 4.37 -3.63 -0.86
C ILE A 57 3.80 -2.83 0.30
N LEU A 58 4.01 -1.51 0.27
CA LEU A 58 3.33 -0.51 1.10
C LEU A 58 2.44 0.36 0.22
N ILE A 59 1.16 0.51 0.60
CA ILE A 59 0.25 1.51 0.03
C ILE A 59 0.00 2.63 1.03
N CYS A 60 0.35 3.87 0.68
CA CYS A 60 0.03 5.05 1.47
C CYS A 60 -1.24 5.73 0.95
N SER A 61 -2.24 5.88 1.81
CA SER A 61 -3.52 6.49 1.43
C SER A 61 -3.43 7.99 1.18
N SER A 62 -4.36 8.52 0.37
CA SER A 62 -4.51 9.98 0.14
C SER A 62 -5.03 10.75 1.37
N GLN A 63 -5.41 10.05 2.46
CA GLN A 63 -5.81 10.66 3.73
C GLN A 63 -4.62 11.13 4.57
N TRP A 64 -3.42 10.66 4.23
CA TRP A 64 -2.18 11.08 4.86
C TRP A 64 -1.63 12.31 4.14
N THR A 65 -1.09 13.27 4.88
CA THR A 65 -0.39 14.42 4.30
C THR A 65 0.88 13.97 3.59
N SER A 66 1.44 14.79 2.70
CA SER A 66 2.73 14.48 2.06
C SER A 66 3.84 14.20 3.07
N GLU A 67 3.88 14.95 4.17
CA GLU A 67 4.86 14.74 5.24
C GLU A 67 4.66 13.40 5.97
N GLU A 68 3.42 13.04 6.30
CA GLU A 68 3.10 11.74 6.90
C GLU A 68 3.45 10.59 5.94
N GLN A 69 3.19 10.77 4.63
CA GLN A 69 3.57 9.80 3.60
C GLN A 69 5.09 9.64 3.52
N ASP A 70 5.86 10.73 3.47
CA ASP A 70 7.32 10.72 3.41
C ASP A 70 7.92 10.03 4.64
N GLN A 71 7.37 10.29 5.82
CA GLN A 71 7.77 9.63 7.07
C GLN A 71 7.49 8.12 7.00
N ALA A 72 6.29 7.70 6.59
CA ALA A 72 5.96 6.29 6.44
C ALA A 72 6.89 5.58 5.44
N VAL A 73 7.22 6.23 4.32
CA VAL A 73 8.16 5.70 3.32
C VAL A 73 9.55 5.54 3.90
N SER A 74 10.04 6.55 4.64
CA SER A 74 11.35 6.50 5.30
C SER A 74 11.43 5.34 6.30
N VAL A 75 10.41 5.17 7.15
CA VAL A 75 10.30 4.06 8.11
C VAL A 75 10.29 2.72 7.38
N ALA A 76 9.44 2.59 6.36
CA ALA A 76 9.32 1.36 5.58
C ALA A 76 10.62 0.97 4.88
N LYS A 77 11.32 1.93 4.27
CA LYS A 77 12.60 1.70 3.58
C LYS A 77 13.75 1.42 4.54
N THR A 78 13.70 1.96 5.74
CA THR A 78 14.70 1.68 6.78
C THR A 78 14.55 0.25 7.31
N SER A 79 13.30 -0.18 7.54
CA SER A 79 13.00 -1.55 8.03
C SER A 79 13.13 -2.60 6.92
N VAL A 80 12.59 -2.31 5.73
CA VAL A 80 12.57 -3.20 4.56
C VAL A 80 13.04 -2.44 3.31
N PRO A 81 14.36 -2.40 3.03
CA PRO A 81 14.90 -1.62 1.90
C PRO A 81 14.30 -1.96 0.54
N SER A 82 13.96 -3.23 0.33
CA SER A 82 13.37 -3.75 -0.91
C SER A 82 11.87 -3.50 -1.06
N ILE A 83 11.20 -2.85 -0.09
CA ILE A 83 9.74 -2.65 -0.16
C ILE A 83 9.35 -1.77 -1.36
N GLY A 84 8.38 -2.22 -2.15
CA GLY A 84 7.72 -1.42 -3.17
C GLY A 84 6.74 -0.46 -2.52
N VAL A 85 6.77 0.82 -2.91
CA VAL A 85 5.95 1.86 -2.29
C VAL A 85 5.01 2.45 -3.32
N ILE A 86 3.73 2.55 -2.97
CA ILE A 86 2.71 3.26 -3.75
C ILE A 86 2.11 4.35 -2.88
N THR A 87 2.43 5.61 -3.17
CA THR A 87 1.81 6.77 -2.51
C THR A 87 0.64 7.28 -3.34
N ILE A 88 -0.58 7.21 -2.80
CA ILE A 88 -1.75 7.78 -3.46
C ILE A 88 -1.68 9.30 -3.29
N PRO A 89 -1.70 10.09 -4.40
CA PRO A 89 -1.64 11.53 -4.33
C PRO A 89 -2.77 12.11 -3.45
N PRO A 90 -2.47 13.06 -2.55
CA PRO A 90 -3.48 13.76 -1.77
C PRO A 90 -4.56 14.38 -2.68
N GLY A 91 -5.83 14.19 -2.31
CA GLY A 91 -6.97 14.72 -3.06
C GLY A 91 -7.31 14.01 -4.38
N LEU A 92 -6.62 12.92 -4.74
CA LEU A 92 -6.97 12.11 -5.92
C LEU A 92 -8.40 11.60 -5.86
N ASP A 93 -8.86 11.19 -4.67
CA ASP A 93 -10.20 10.70 -4.44
C ASP A 93 -11.28 11.76 -4.67
N ALA A 94 -11.01 13.01 -4.34
CA ALA A 94 -11.90 14.13 -4.62
C ALA A 94 -11.95 14.46 -6.12
N ARG A 95 -10.83 14.27 -6.84
CA ARG A 95 -10.73 14.60 -8.26
C ARG A 95 -11.28 13.53 -9.19
N GLU A 96 -11.01 12.26 -8.89
CA GLU A 96 -11.26 11.15 -9.82
C GLU A 96 -12.18 10.06 -9.24
N GLY A 97 -12.63 10.24 -7.99
CA GLY A 97 -13.48 9.27 -7.30
C GLY A 97 -12.80 7.93 -7.04
N SER A 98 -13.58 6.96 -6.56
CA SER A 98 -13.07 5.62 -6.21
C SER A 98 -12.50 4.86 -7.41
N GLU A 99 -13.12 4.97 -8.59
CA GLU A 99 -12.66 4.33 -9.82
C GLU A 99 -11.30 4.88 -10.29
N GLY A 100 -11.09 6.20 -10.18
CA GLY A 100 -9.81 6.82 -10.52
C GLY A 100 -8.67 6.33 -9.63
N ILE A 101 -8.92 6.24 -8.32
CA ILE A 101 -7.95 5.66 -7.37
C ILE A 101 -7.63 4.21 -7.74
N LEU A 102 -8.65 3.40 -8.02
CA LEU A 102 -8.46 1.99 -8.36
C LEU A 102 -7.62 1.83 -9.62
N ARG A 103 -7.89 2.65 -10.65
CA ARG A 103 -7.10 2.69 -11.89
C ARG A 103 -5.65 3.10 -11.64
N PHE A 104 -5.42 4.11 -10.80
CA PHE A 104 -4.08 4.54 -10.39
C PHE A 104 -3.33 3.41 -9.69
N LEU A 105 -3.94 2.81 -8.66
CA LEU A 105 -3.36 1.71 -7.90
C LEU A 105 -3.04 0.50 -8.79
N LYS A 106 -3.94 0.14 -9.71
CA LYS A 106 -3.73 -0.96 -10.67
C LYS A 106 -2.54 -0.68 -11.60
N GLY A 107 -2.36 0.56 -12.02
CA GLY A 107 -1.20 0.97 -12.82
C GLY A 107 0.10 0.84 -12.05
N GLU A 108 0.16 1.39 -10.84
CA GLU A 108 1.37 1.40 -10.01
C GLU A 108 1.76 0.01 -9.53
N ILE A 109 0.80 -0.80 -9.07
CA ILE A 109 1.10 -2.15 -8.60
C ILE A 109 1.62 -3.04 -9.75
N LYS A 110 1.07 -2.90 -10.97
CA LYS A 110 1.57 -3.64 -12.13
C LYS A 110 3.00 -3.28 -12.49
N LYS A 111 3.40 -2.01 -12.37
CA LYS A 111 4.79 -1.57 -12.57
C LYS A 111 5.71 -2.22 -11.54
N LEU A 112 5.36 -2.15 -10.26
CA LEU A 112 6.14 -2.76 -9.18
C LEU A 112 6.32 -4.28 -9.36
N LEU A 113 5.25 -4.97 -9.76
CA LEU A 113 5.28 -6.42 -9.98
C LEU A 113 6.05 -6.79 -11.26
N ALA A 114 6.05 -5.94 -12.29
CA ALA A 114 6.83 -6.16 -13.51
C ALA A 114 8.33 -5.96 -13.27
N ASP A 115 8.71 -4.97 -12.45
CA ASP A 115 10.11 -4.68 -12.13
C ASP A 115 10.74 -5.73 -11.20
N SER A 116 9.93 -6.43 -10.40
CA SER A 116 10.38 -7.51 -9.51
C SER A 116 10.67 -8.85 -10.23
N ASN A 117 10.28 -8.98 -11.51
CA ASN A 117 10.49 -10.17 -12.34
C ASN A 117 11.67 -10.05 -13.32
N LYS A 118 12.49 -8.99 -13.19
CA LYS A 118 13.75 -8.80 -13.94
C LYS A 118 14.95 -9.11 -13.06
#